data_AF-A0A947CIJ7-F1
#
_entry.id   AF-A0A947CIJ7-F1
#
_cell.length_a   1.000
_cell.length_b   1.000
_cell.length_c   1.000
_cell.angle_alpha   90.00
_cell.angle_beta   90.00
_cell.angle_gamma   90.00
#
_symmetry.space_group_name_H-M   'P 1'
#
loop_
_entity.id
_entity.type
_entity.pdbx_description
1 polymer ?
#
loop_
_entity_poly.entity_id
_entity_poly.type
_entity_poly.pdbx_seq_one_letter_code
_entity_poly.pdbx_strand_id
1 'polypeptide(L)'
;MTSSASRSIATRTPFREIHAQHRAGRFGLTLFLISLGVLFAATLIGLAVVRVQLSRKGVWPESLPRPPVLLLLSTLVLLVSSVTVEGAARALARDAVDVGGRKLAATIGLGLGFLVLQAWAWWRWLAVVEMRWDDASEGRLALTAFYVLTGLHAVHVIGGLIALAYAAARYRGTGAAMRARQSAVYWHFLGGVWVVLYLFLLVF
;
A
#
# COMPACT_ATOMS: atom_id res chain seq x y z
N MET A 1 -60.08 -26.53 -18.50
CA MET A 1 -59.44 -25.54 -17.60
C MET A 1 -58.08 -26.07 -17.18
N THR A 2 -57.03 -25.83 -17.97
CA THR A 2 -55.65 -26.21 -17.66
C THR A 2 -54.90 -24.96 -17.24
N SER A 3 -54.61 -24.84 -15.95
CA SER A 3 -53.85 -23.74 -15.37
C SER A 3 -52.38 -23.86 -15.79
N SER A 4 -51.95 -22.96 -16.67
CA SER A 4 -50.56 -22.79 -17.09
C SER A 4 -49.73 -22.30 -15.90
N ALA A 5 -48.81 -23.13 -15.44
CA ALA A 5 -47.82 -22.77 -14.44
C ALA A 5 -46.86 -21.72 -15.02
N SER A 6 -47.10 -20.46 -14.69
CA SER A 6 -46.16 -19.35 -14.84
C SER A 6 -44.89 -19.66 -14.05
N ARG A 7 -43.89 -20.27 -14.71
CA ARG A 7 -42.52 -20.33 -14.20
C ARG A 7 -41.93 -18.93 -14.35
N SER A 8 -41.99 -18.16 -13.25
CA SER A 8 -41.17 -16.98 -13.05
C SER A 8 -39.70 -17.32 -13.35
N ILE A 9 -39.21 -16.87 -14.51
CA ILE A 9 -37.78 -16.86 -14.82
C ILE A 9 -37.17 -15.77 -13.95
N ALA A 10 -36.86 -16.11 -12.71
CA ALA A 10 -36.01 -15.28 -11.87
C ALA A 10 -34.69 -15.12 -12.62
N THR A 11 -34.45 -13.94 -13.17
CA THR A 11 -33.21 -13.57 -13.84
C THR A 11 -32.07 -13.71 -12.84
N ARG A 12 -31.42 -14.89 -12.85
CA ARG A 12 -30.20 -15.15 -12.09
C ARG A 12 -29.11 -14.27 -12.71
N THR A 13 -29.01 -13.03 -12.25
CA THR A 13 -27.88 -12.19 -12.61
C THR A 13 -26.62 -12.86 -12.04
N PRO A 14 -25.58 -13.10 -12.85
CA PRO A 14 -24.39 -13.83 -12.41
C PRO A 14 -23.71 -13.17 -11.21
N PHE A 15 -23.97 -11.89 -10.95
CA PHE A 15 -23.45 -11.13 -9.81
C PHE A 15 -24.14 -11.40 -8.47
N ARG A 16 -25.22 -12.19 -8.39
CA ARG A 16 -25.85 -12.57 -7.12
C ARG A 16 -25.22 -13.79 -6.45
N GLU A 17 -24.46 -14.59 -7.18
CA GLU A 17 -23.79 -15.76 -6.61
C GLU A 17 -22.51 -15.32 -5.87
N ILE A 18 -22.38 -15.72 -4.59
CA ILE A 18 -21.21 -15.39 -3.74
C ILE A 18 -19.90 -15.79 -4.45
N HIS A 19 -19.88 -16.91 -5.16
CA HIS A 19 -18.70 -17.38 -5.89
C HIS A 19 -18.34 -16.50 -7.09
N ALA A 20 -19.34 -15.97 -7.80
CA ALA A 20 -19.11 -15.04 -8.90
C ALA A 20 -18.63 -13.67 -8.37
N GLN A 21 -19.17 -13.19 -7.25
CA GLN A 21 -18.69 -11.99 -6.58
C GLN A 21 -17.22 -12.12 -6.12
N HIS A 22 -16.86 -13.29 -5.57
CA HIS A 22 -15.48 -13.59 -5.19
C HIS A 22 -14.52 -13.59 -6.39
N ARG A 23 -14.90 -14.21 -7.51
CA ARG A 23 -14.07 -14.23 -8.73
C ARG A 23 -13.91 -12.83 -9.32
N ALA A 24 -15.01 -12.09 -9.44
CA ALA A 24 -15.01 -10.72 -9.95
C ALA A 24 -14.16 -9.79 -9.07
N GLY A 25 -14.31 -9.88 -7.74
CA GLY A 25 -13.54 -9.07 -6.80
C GLY A 25 -12.04 -9.38 -6.80
N ARG A 26 -11.65 -10.65 -6.97
CA ARG A 26 -10.23 -11.04 -7.12
C ARG A 26 -9.66 -10.54 -8.44
N PHE A 27 -10.41 -10.69 -9.53
CA PHE A 27 -9.98 -10.24 -10.84
C PHE A 27 -9.78 -8.72 -10.88
N GLY A 28 -10.76 -7.95 -10.38
CA GLY A 28 -10.65 -6.50 -10.27
C GLY A 28 -9.47 -6.06 -9.41
N LEU A 29 -9.25 -6.71 -8.27
CA LEU A 29 -8.08 -6.45 -7.42
C LEU A 29 -6.77 -6.73 -8.17
N THR A 30 -6.66 -7.85 -8.88
CA THR A 30 -5.44 -8.17 -9.63
C THR A 30 -5.13 -7.12 -10.70
N LEU A 31 -6.13 -6.72 -11.50
CA LEU A 31 -5.95 -5.69 -12.52
C LEU A 31 -5.52 -4.35 -11.90
N PHE A 32 -6.14 -3.99 -10.78
CA PHE A 32 -5.79 -2.79 -10.02
C PHE A 32 -4.33 -2.86 -9.52
N LEU A 33 -3.90 -3.99 -8.95
CA LEU A 33 -2.54 -4.19 -8.47
C LEU A 33 -1.50 -4.15 -9.61
N ILE A 34 -1.82 -4.72 -10.76
CA ILE A 34 -0.94 -4.65 -11.95
C ILE A 34 -0.78 -3.18 -12.38
N SER A 35 -1.88 -2.43 -12.46
CA SER A 35 -1.85 -1.00 -12.82
C SER A 35 -1.01 -0.19 -11.83
N LEU A 36 -1.20 -0.39 -10.52
CA LEU A 36 -0.36 0.22 -9.49
C LEU A 36 1.11 -0.18 -9.63
N GLY A 37 1.38 -1.45 -9.92
CA GLY A 37 2.74 -1.96 -10.12
C GLY A 37 3.44 -1.24 -11.28
N VAL A 38 2.76 -1.06 -12.41
CA VAL A 38 3.26 -0.31 -13.57
C VAL A 38 3.52 1.15 -13.19
N LEU A 39 2.60 1.80 -12.46
CA LEU A 39 2.76 3.18 -12.01
C LEU A 39 4.01 3.38 -11.13
N PHE A 40 4.20 2.51 -10.11
CA PHE A 40 5.38 2.57 -9.25
C PHE A 40 6.66 2.26 -10.01
N ALA A 41 6.65 1.25 -10.89
CA ALA A 41 7.81 0.91 -11.72
C ALA A 41 8.22 2.07 -12.64
N ALA A 42 7.26 2.71 -13.32
CA ALA A 42 7.52 3.84 -14.20
C ALA A 42 8.14 5.03 -13.44
N THR A 43 7.62 5.32 -12.25
CA THR A 43 8.12 6.42 -11.42
C THR A 43 9.51 6.11 -10.85
N LEU A 44 9.77 4.86 -10.45
CA LEU A 44 11.10 4.38 -10.05
C LEU A 44 12.12 4.49 -11.19
N ILE A 45 11.75 4.09 -12.40
CA ILE A 45 12.62 4.23 -13.58
C ILE A 45 12.91 5.71 -13.85
N GLY A 46 11.90 6.59 -13.74
CA GLY A 46 12.09 8.03 -13.86
C GLY A 46 13.12 8.57 -12.85
N LEU A 47 13.01 8.18 -11.58
CA LEU A 47 13.98 8.54 -10.54
C LEU A 47 15.39 8.00 -10.85
N ALA A 48 15.49 6.76 -11.33
CA ALA A 48 16.77 6.16 -11.72
C ALA A 48 17.45 6.92 -12.88
N VAL A 49 16.68 7.37 -13.88
CA VAL A 49 17.20 8.19 -14.98
C VAL A 49 17.71 9.54 -14.47
N VAL A 50 16.92 10.24 -13.64
CA VAL A 50 17.32 11.51 -13.01
C VAL A 50 18.61 11.32 -12.21
N ARG A 51 18.69 10.25 -11.40
CA ARG A 51 19.88 9.88 -10.64
C ARG A 51 21.10 9.70 -11.54
N VAL A 52 21.02 8.87 -12.58
CA VAL A 52 22.14 8.60 -13.49
C VAL A 52 22.62 9.88 -14.19
N GLN A 53 21.70 10.74 -14.60
CA GLN A 53 22.04 12.02 -15.23
C GLN A 53 22.79 12.95 -14.26
N LEU A 54 22.31 13.07 -13.04
CA LEU A 54 22.94 13.89 -11.99
C LEU A 54 24.31 13.34 -11.55
N SER A 55 24.45 12.00 -11.47
CA SER A 55 25.74 11.35 -11.18
C SER A 55 26.78 11.67 -12.25
N ARG A 56 26.40 11.61 -13.53
CA ARG A 56 27.31 11.90 -14.66
C ARG A 56 27.80 13.34 -14.64
N LYS A 57 26.99 14.26 -14.10
CA LYS A 57 27.35 15.68 -13.95
C LYS A 57 28.16 15.96 -12.68
N GLY A 58 28.37 14.97 -11.81
CA GLY A 58 29.08 15.14 -10.53
C GLY A 58 28.31 15.96 -9.49
N VAL A 59 27.02 16.24 -9.73
CA VAL A 59 26.18 17.09 -8.87
C VAL A 59 25.39 16.26 -7.85
N TRP A 60 25.38 14.94 -7.99
CA TRP A 60 24.68 14.10 -7.03
C TRP A 60 25.36 14.18 -5.65
N PRO A 61 24.61 14.51 -4.57
CA PRO A 61 25.19 14.62 -3.24
C PRO A 61 25.73 13.26 -2.80
N GLU A 62 27.06 13.14 -2.69
CA GLU A 62 27.73 12.00 -2.05
C GLU A 62 27.35 11.83 -0.56
N SER A 63 26.68 12.85 0.00
CA SER A 63 26.21 12.88 1.39
C SER A 63 24.72 13.15 1.50
N LEU A 64 23.89 12.28 0.90
CA LEU A 64 22.57 12.06 1.49
C LEU A 64 22.82 11.54 2.92
N PRO A 65 22.26 12.18 3.97
CA PRO A 65 22.41 11.67 5.33
C PRO A 65 22.01 10.20 5.34
N ARG A 66 22.89 9.32 5.86
CA ARG A 66 22.62 7.88 5.96
C ARG A 66 21.16 7.68 6.38
N PRO A 67 20.39 6.82 5.67
CA PRO A 67 18.98 6.64 5.94
C PRO A 67 18.82 6.43 7.45
N PRO A 68 18.09 7.33 8.14
CA PRO A 68 18.05 7.30 9.59
C PRO A 68 17.53 5.95 10.06
N VAL A 69 17.90 5.53 11.28
CA VAL A 69 17.34 4.34 11.96
C VAL A 69 15.80 4.28 11.85
N LEU A 70 15.13 5.45 11.72
CA LEU A 70 13.70 5.59 11.44
C LEU A 70 13.22 4.81 10.21
N LEU A 71 14.01 4.69 9.13
CA LEU A 71 13.63 3.95 7.93
C LEU A 71 13.71 2.42 8.12
N LEU A 72 14.63 1.95 8.96
CA LEU A 72 14.65 0.55 9.37
C LEU A 72 13.45 0.24 10.28
N LEU A 73 13.14 1.15 11.21
CA LEU A 73 11.98 1.03 12.08
C LEU A 73 10.67 1.04 11.28
N SER A 74 10.52 1.92 10.28
CA SER A 74 9.32 1.96 9.46
C SER A 74 9.15 0.67 8.64
N THR A 75 10.24 0.12 8.12
CA THR A 75 10.23 -1.16 7.40
C THR A 75 9.87 -2.32 8.34
N LEU A 76 10.41 -2.35 9.56
CA LEU A 76 10.05 -3.36 10.56
C LEU A 76 8.57 -3.28 10.95
N VAL A 77 8.07 -2.08 11.22
CA VAL A 77 6.63 -1.83 11.50
C VAL A 77 5.77 -2.36 10.36
N LEU A 78 6.21 -2.15 9.12
CA LEU A 78 5.47 -2.56 7.94
C LEU A 78 5.47 -4.10 7.78
N LEU A 79 6.62 -4.77 8.00
CA LEU A 79 6.70 -6.24 8.02
C LEU A 79 5.81 -6.84 9.12
N VAL A 80 5.83 -6.26 10.32
CA VAL A 80 4.96 -6.69 11.41
C VAL A 80 3.49 -6.50 11.03
N SER A 81 3.14 -5.37 10.41
CA SER A 81 1.77 -5.10 9.94
C SER A 81 1.28 -6.10 8.89
N SER A 82 2.19 -6.57 8.03
CA SER A 82 1.92 -7.60 7.03
C SER A 82 1.60 -8.95 7.69
N VAL A 83 2.36 -9.34 8.72
CA VAL A 83 2.06 -10.55 9.49
C VAL A 83 0.73 -10.43 10.24
N THR A 84 0.43 -9.26 10.81
CA THR A 84 -0.83 -9.06 11.55
C THR A 84 -2.05 -9.12 10.66
N VAL A 85 -2.02 -8.51 9.46
CA VAL A 85 -3.17 -8.52 8.54
C VAL A 85 -3.43 -9.92 7.97
N GLU A 86 -2.37 -10.67 7.69
CA GLU A 86 -2.48 -12.06 7.25
C GLU A 86 -3.08 -12.93 8.36
N GLY A 87 -2.63 -12.74 9.60
CA GLY A 87 -3.22 -13.38 10.77
C GLY A 87 -4.71 -13.01 10.96
N ALA A 88 -5.10 -11.77 10.66
CA ALA A 88 -6.48 -11.33 10.72
C ALA A 88 -7.36 -12.03 9.68
N ALA A 89 -6.88 -12.10 8.43
CA ALA A 89 -7.59 -12.78 7.34
C ALA A 89 -7.78 -14.28 7.63
N ARG A 90 -6.76 -14.96 8.17
CA ARG A 90 -6.86 -16.38 8.56
C ARG A 90 -7.81 -16.59 9.74
N ALA A 91 -7.80 -15.70 10.74
CA ALA A 91 -8.71 -15.81 11.87
C ALA A 91 -10.18 -15.66 11.44
N LEU A 92 -10.47 -14.69 10.57
CA LEU A 92 -11.81 -14.49 10.01
C LEU A 92 -12.26 -15.64 9.10
N ALA A 93 -11.32 -16.31 8.41
CA ALA A 93 -11.62 -17.50 7.62
C ALA A 93 -11.89 -18.77 8.46
N ARG A 94 -11.53 -18.75 9.75
CA ARG A 94 -11.75 -19.84 10.71
C ARG A 94 -12.85 -19.51 11.73
N ASP A 95 -13.70 -18.54 11.42
CA ASP A 95 -14.77 -18.03 12.30
C ASP A 95 -14.30 -17.53 13.68
N ALA A 96 -13.00 -17.25 13.85
CA ALA A 96 -12.44 -16.63 15.04
C ALA A 96 -12.58 -15.11 14.97
N VAL A 97 -13.84 -14.63 14.98
CA VAL A 97 -14.21 -13.27 14.59
C VAL A 97 -13.58 -12.19 15.47
N ASP A 98 -13.56 -12.36 16.80
CA ASP A 98 -12.97 -11.37 17.72
C ASP A 98 -11.43 -11.32 17.62
N VAL A 99 -10.78 -12.45 17.33
CA VAL A 99 -9.34 -12.49 17.04
C VAL A 99 -9.04 -11.74 15.74
N GLY A 100 -9.86 -11.96 14.71
CA GLY A 100 -9.79 -11.26 13.44
C GLY A 100 -9.92 -9.75 13.57
N GLY A 101 -10.96 -9.29 14.26
CA GLY A 101 -11.20 -7.86 14.51
C GLY A 101 -10.05 -7.18 15.24
N ARG A 102 -9.53 -7.79 16.32
CA ARG A 102 -8.36 -7.26 17.06
C ARG A 102 -7.11 -7.16 16.19
N LYS A 103 -6.84 -8.15 15.35
CA LYS A 103 -5.67 -8.13 14.44
C LYS A 103 -5.83 -7.09 13.32
N LEU A 104 -7.04 -6.85 12.81
CA LEU A 104 -7.30 -5.74 11.89
C LEU A 104 -7.04 -4.39 12.55
N ALA A 105 -7.54 -4.18 13.78
CA ALA A 105 -7.30 -2.95 14.53
C ALA A 105 -5.79 -2.73 14.80
N ALA A 106 -5.07 -3.78 15.19
CA ALA A 106 -3.61 -3.72 15.37
C ALA A 106 -2.89 -3.34 14.06
N THR A 107 -3.31 -3.90 12.93
CA THR A 107 -2.74 -3.57 11.61
C THR A 107 -2.96 -2.10 11.27
N ILE A 108 -4.16 -1.57 11.52
CA ILE A 108 -4.47 -0.15 11.30
C ILE A 108 -3.57 0.73 12.17
N GLY A 109 -3.40 0.39 13.46
CA GLY A 109 -2.49 1.11 14.35
C GLY A 109 -1.05 1.12 13.87
N LEU A 110 -0.54 -0.02 13.39
CA LEU A 110 0.80 -0.12 12.82
C LEU A 110 0.94 0.71 11.53
N GLY A 111 -0.07 0.68 10.65
CA GLY A 111 -0.08 1.49 9.42
C GLY A 111 -0.14 3.00 9.69
N LEU A 112 -0.88 3.43 10.71
CA LEU A 112 -0.86 4.83 11.17
C LEU A 112 0.51 5.21 11.74
N GLY A 113 1.11 4.32 12.54
CA GLY A 113 2.48 4.50 13.03
C GLY A 113 3.50 4.64 11.90
N PHE A 114 3.37 3.85 10.83
CA PHE A 114 4.17 3.99 9.62
C PHE A 114 4.02 5.37 8.98
N LEU A 115 2.80 5.88 8.82
CA LEU A 115 2.57 7.22 8.26
C LEU A 115 3.17 8.34 9.13
N VAL A 116 3.09 8.22 10.46
CA VAL A 116 3.72 9.18 11.39
C VAL A 116 5.24 9.16 11.25
N LEU A 117 5.85 7.98 11.19
CA LEU A 117 7.29 7.83 10.95
C LEU A 117 7.68 8.43 9.59
N GLN A 118 6.85 8.24 8.57
CA GLN A 118 7.09 8.81 7.24
C GLN A 118 7.04 10.34 7.24
N ALA A 119 6.03 10.93 7.87
CA ALA A 119 5.90 12.37 7.99
C ALA A 119 7.08 12.98 8.76
N TRP A 120 7.51 12.31 9.83
CA TRP A 120 8.66 12.75 10.61
C TRP A 120 9.98 12.65 9.81
N ALA A 121 10.14 11.60 9.00
CA ALA A 121 11.26 11.46 8.10
C ALA A 121 11.29 12.59 7.07
N TRP A 122 10.16 12.93 6.45
CA TRP A 122 10.04 14.05 5.52
C TRP A 122 10.39 15.39 6.16
N TRP A 123 9.88 15.66 7.36
CA TRP A 123 10.17 16.89 8.09
C TRP A 123 11.68 17.08 8.32
N ARG A 124 12.35 16.03 8.81
CA ARG A 124 13.80 16.07 9.04
C ARG A 124 14.59 16.23 7.74
N TRP A 125 14.12 15.62 6.66
CA TRP A 125 14.77 15.70 5.36
C TRP A 125 14.65 17.09 4.74
N LEU A 126 13.47 17.70 4.84
CA LEU A 126 13.25 19.07 4.36
C LEU A 126 14.19 20.06 5.04
N ALA A 127 14.33 19.98 6.37
CA ALA A 127 15.22 20.84 7.14
C ALA A 127 16.70 20.73 6.75
N VAL A 128 17.17 19.55 6.34
CA VAL A 128 18.56 19.34 5.90
C VAL A 128 18.79 19.86 4.48
N VAL A 129 17.78 19.75 3.63
CA VAL A 129 17.80 20.19 2.23
C VAL A 129 17.83 21.70 2.12
N GLU A 130 16.97 22.38 2.86
CA GLU A 130 16.85 23.84 2.87
C GLU A 130 18.17 24.51 3.31
N MET A 131 18.95 23.85 4.17
CA MET A 131 20.29 24.31 4.57
C MET A 131 21.40 24.14 3.51
N ARG A 132 21.23 23.27 2.50
CA ARG A 132 22.33 22.87 1.62
C ARG A 132 22.12 23.28 0.15
N TRP A 133 20.89 23.61 -0.27
CA TRP A 133 20.45 23.63 -1.68
C TRP A 133 19.82 24.97 -2.06
N ASP A 134 20.51 26.08 -1.77
CA ASP A 134 20.01 27.45 -2.05
C ASP A 134 20.03 27.82 -3.55
N ASP A 135 20.86 27.16 -4.39
CA ASP A 135 21.11 27.62 -5.78
C ASP A 135 21.15 26.52 -6.88
N ALA A 136 21.05 25.23 -6.55
CA ALA A 136 21.22 24.15 -7.55
C ALA A 136 19.88 23.64 -8.11
N SER A 137 19.52 24.08 -9.32
CA SER A 137 18.34 23.61 -10.10
C SER A 137 18.26 22.09 -10.25
N GLU A 138 19.42 21.45 -10.41
CA GLU A 138 19.61 20.02 -10.56
C GLU A 138 19.25 19.23 -9.30
N GLY A 139 19.54 19.83 -8.15
CA GLY A 139 19.22 19.23 -6.88
C GLY A 139 17.71 19.18 -6.63
N ARG A 140 17.01 20.28 -6.88
CA ARG A 140 15.55 20.35 -6.71
C ARG A 140 14.82 19.23 -7.47
N LEU A 141 15.36 18.77 -8.60
CA LEU A 141 14.80 17.67 -9.39
C LEU A 141 14.87 16.32 -8.67
N ALA A 142 16.01 15.97 -8.06
CA ALA A 142 16.18 14.72 -7.31
C ALA A 142 15.21 14.63 -6.11
N LEU A 143 15.09 15.75 -5.39
CA LEU A 143 14.20 15.84 -4.22
C LEU A 143 12.75 15.76 -4.62
N THR A 144 12.36 16.46 -5.68
CA THR A 144 11.00 16.39 -6.21
C THR A 144 10.66 14.95 -6.60
N ALA A 145 11.56 14.25 -7.28
CA ALA A 145 11.33 12.86 -7.66
C ALA A 145 11.20 11.93 -6.42
N PHE A 146 12.01 12.15 -5.38
CA PHE A 146 11.88 11.45 -4.09
C PHE A 146 10.52 11.69 -3.42
N TYR A 147 10.09 12.95 -3.31
CA TYR A 147 8.82 13.31 -2.67
C TYR A 147 7.61 12.84 -3.48
N VAL A 148 7.67 12.88 -4.82
CA VAL A 148 6.62 12.35 -5.69
C VAL A 148 6.48 10.84 -5.47
N LEU A 149 7.59 10.10 -5.47
CA LEU A 149 7.55 8.64 -5.32
C LEU A 149 7.09 8.19 -3.93
N THR A 150 7.66 8.78 -2.87
CA THR A 150 7.27 8.46 -1.49
C THR A 150 5.89 8.99 -1.14
N GLY A 151 5.49 10.14 -1.67
CA GLY A 151 4.17 10.73 -1.53
C GLY A 151 3.09 9.90 -2.21
N LEU A 152 3.36 9.44 -3.43
CA LEU A 152 2.48 8.49 -4.13
C LEU A 152 2.27 7.23 -3.30
N HIS A 153 3.34 6.68 -2.72
CA HIS A 153 3.24 5.53 -1.84
C HIS A 153 2.37 5.83 -0.60
N ALA A 154 2.59 6.96 0.07
CA ALA A 154 1.83 7.36 1.24
C ALA A 154 0.32 7.49 0.95
N VAL A 155 -0.06 8.08 -0.19
CA VAL A 155 -1.46 8.16 -0.64
C VAL A 155 -2.08 6.76 -0.78
N HIS A 156 -1.34 5.81 -1.36
CA HIS A 156 -1.83 4.45 -1.52
C HIS A 156 -1.94 3.69 -0.19
N VAL A 157 -1.03 3.94 0.76
CA VAL A 157 -1.11 3.43 2.14
C VAL A 157 -2.36 3.97 2.84
N ILE A 158 -2.69 5.26 2.67
CA ILE A 158 -3.94 5.84 3.19
C ILE A 158 -5.16 5.13 2.56
N GLY A 159 -5.15 4.89 1.24
CA GLY A 159 -6.20 4.09 0.59
C GLY A 159 -6.32 2.68 1.17
N GLY A 160 -5.20 2.04 1.51
CA GLY A 160 -5.16 0.75 2.19
C GLY A 160 -5.71 0.78 3.60
N LEU A 161 -5.43 1.84 4.35
CA LEU A 161 -5.98 2.05 5.68
C LEU A 161 -7.49 2.22 5.64
N ILE A 162 -8.02 2.91 4.63
CA ILE A 162 -9.48 3.02 4.41
C ILE A 162 -10.08 1.64 4.14
N ALA A 163 -9.46 0.83 3.28
CA ALA A 163 -9.93 -0.54 3.01
C ALA A 163 -9.88 -1.43 4.27
N LEU A 164 -8.81 -1.33 5.06
CA LEU A 164 -8.69 -2.03 6.34
C LEU A 164 -9.72 -1.56 7.37
N ALA A 165 -9.94 -0.26 7.48
CA ALA A 165 -10.97 0.31 8.37
C ALA A 165 -12.37 -0.15 7.96
N TYR A 166 -12.65 -0.22 6.66
CA TYR A 166 -13.90 -0.77 6.14
C TYR A 166 -14.06 -2.26 6.49
N ALA A 167 -13.00 -3.06 6.34
CA ALA A 167 -13.00 -4.47 6.74
C ALA A 167 -13.17 -4.63 8.27
N ALA A 168 -12.51 -3.79 9.05
CA ALA A 168 -12.58 -3.77 10.52
C ALA A 168 -13.96 -3.34 11.02
N ALA A 169 -14.62 -2.39 10.38
CA ALA A 169 -15.99 -1.99 10.75
C ALA A 169 -17.02 -3.09 10.46
N ARG A 170 -16.75 -3.96 9.47
CA ARG A 170 -17.64 -5.04 9.03
C ARG A 170 -17.08 -6.44 9.32
N TYR A 171 -16.27 -6.57 10.36
CA TYR A 171 -15.60 -7.84 10.68
C TYR A 171 -16.54 -8.95 11.15
N ARG A 172 -17.73 -8.62 11.65
CA ARG A 172 -18.78 -9.57 12.09
C ARG A 172 -19.82 -9.91 11.01
N GLY A 173 -19.76 -9.27 9.85
CA GLY A 173 -20.77 -9.42 8.79
C GLY A 173 -20.43 -10.51 7.77
N THR A 174 -21.43 -10.91 6.98
CA THR A 174 -21.23 -11.82 5.83
C THR A 174 -20.13 -11.29 4.90
N GLY A 175 -19.24 -12.18 4.46
CA GLY A 175 -18.09 -11.82 3.62
C GLY A 175 -16.91 -11.15 4.34
N ALA A 176 -16.87 -11.14 5.69
CA ALA A 176 -15.75 -10.56 6.44
C ALA A 176 -14.39 -11.19 6.08
N ALA A 177 -14.34 -12.52 5.96
CA ALA A 177 -13.15 -13.24 5.53
C ALA A 177 -12.67 -12.80 4.14
N MET A 178 -13.59 -12.60 3.19
CA MET A 178 -13.25 -12.14 1.84
C MET A 178 -12.70 -10.71 1.86
N ARG A 179 -13.37 -9.78 2.54
CA ARG A 179 -12.91 -8.39 2.67
C ARG A 179 -11.53 -8.31 3.31
N ALA A 180 -11.31 -9.05 4.40
CA ALA A 180 -10.03 -9.11 5.07
C ALA A 180 -8.95 -9.71 4.17
N ARG A 181 -9.26 -10.75 3.39
CA ARG A 181 -8.31 -11.35 2.45
C ARG A 181 -7.95 -10.39 1.31
N GLN A 182 -8.91 -9.69 0.72
CA GLN A 182 -8.64 -8.69 -0.32
C GLN A 182 -7.81 -7.53 0.22
N SER A 183 -8.14 -7.05 1.43
CA SER A 183 -7.37 -6.00 2.11
C SER A 183 -5.95 -6.45 2.42
N ALA A 184 -5.76 -7.70 2.87
CA ALA A 184 -4.45 -8.28 3.12
C ALA A 184 -3.59 -8.35 1.85
N VAL A 185 -4.15 -8.83 0.73
CA VAL A 185 -3.44 -8.90 -0.56
C VAL A 185 -3.00 -7.51 -1.02
N TYR A 186 -3.88 -6.50 -0.91
CA TYR A 186 -3.53 -5.12 -1.22
C TYR A 186 -2.43 -4.57 -0.29
N TRP A 187 -2.54 -4.82 1.01
CA TRP A 187 -1.57 -4.36 2.00
C TRP A 187 -0.18 -5.00 1.81
N HIS A 188 -0.14 -6.30 1.49
CA HIS A 188 1.10 -7.01 1.16
C HIS A 188 1.77 -6.45 -0.08
N PHE A 189 1.00 -6.12 -1.12
CA PHE A 189 1.53 -5.48 -2.31
C PHE A 189 2.17 -4.13 -1.99
N LEU A 190 1.49 -3.28 -1.23
CA LEU A 190 2.05 -1.99 -0.80
C LEU A 190 3.34 -2.18 0.00
N GLY A 191 3.39 -3.18 0.88
CA GLY A 191 4.61 -3.50 1.61
C GLY A 191 5.76 -3.98 0.73
N GLY A 192 5.47 -4.80 -0.27
CA GLY A 192 6.47 -5.20 -1.27
C GLY A 192 7.03 -4.00 -2.04
N VAL A 193 6.15 -3.08 -2.49
CA VAL A 193 6.57 -1.83 -3.13
C VAL A 193 7.46 -1.01 -2.19
N TRP A 194 7.07 -0.85 -0.92
CA TRP A 194 7.87 -0.10 0.05
C TRP A 194 9.28 -0.68 0.22
N VAL A 195 9.41 -2.00 0.32
CA VAL A 195 10.74 -2.65 0.44
C VAL A 195 11.60 -2.35 -0.78
N VAL A 196 11.04 -2.41 -1.99
CA VAL A 196 11.77 -2.04 -3.22
C VAL A 196 12.18 -0.57 -3.21
N LEU A 197 11.28 0.34 -2.81
CA LEU A 197 11.58 1.76 -2.67
C LEU A 197 12.70 2.01 -1.66
N TYR A 198 12.63 1.38 -0.49
CA TYR A 198 13.62 1.52 0.56
C TYR A 198 14.99 1.01 0.12
N LEU A 199 15.05 -0.16 -0.52
CA LEU A 199 16.30 -0.70 -1.05
C LEU A 199 16.89 0.20 -2.15
N PHE A 200 16.05 0.74 -3.03
CA PHE A 200 16.48 1.69 -4.04
C PHE A 200 17.11 2.93 -3.39
N LEU A 201 16.45 3.52 -2.39
CA LEU A 201 16.97 4.71 -1.69
C LEU A 201 18.20 4.45 -0.80
N LEU A 202 18.38 3.21 -0.35
CA LEU A 202 19.52 2.80 0.48
C LEU A 202 20.77 2.56 -0.36
N VAL A 203 20.62 1.93 -1.53
CA VAL A 203 21.72 1.46 -2.38
C VAL A 203 22.06 2.44 -3.50
N PHE A 204 21.06 3.15 -4.04
CA PHE A 204 21.17 4.05 -5.20
C PHE A 204 20.99 5.52 -4.79
#